data_AF-A0A1I1YJ70-F1
#
_entry.id   AF-A0A1I1YJ70-F1
#
_cell.length_a   1.000
_cell.length_b   1.000
_cell.length_c   1.000
_cell.angle_alpha   90.00
_cell.angle_beta   90.00
_cell.angle_gamma   90.00
#
_symmetry.space_group_name_H-M   'P 1'
#
loop_
_entity.id
_entity.type
_entity.pdbx_description
1 polymer ?
#
loop_
_entity_poly.entity_id
_entity_poly.type
_entity_poly.pdbx_seq_one_letter_code
_entity_poly.pdbx_strand_id
1 'polypeptide(L)'
;MNLEITGTETAGQLIKQLVALRHFARRVIRGLDANHRHRTHFERCRDNAADGAMKASAMAELAEIDERELMLRSAEVEIGLYLLPLCDALDRKATRAQIFDAINTNPADRDTDLVRKYGEKSHRLICVLALENSASTRKDEWTEPLSQPLKWCHTMAFMREMTTNAKFDRAIHDEANEFFGGAFGEYRERPLMERLAGKAV
;
A
#
# COMPACT_ATOMS: atom_id res chain seq x y z
N MET A 1 -2.82 -12.41 11.88
CA MET A 1 -1.79 -11.83 12.77
C MET A 1 -2.44 -10.59 13.36
N ASN A 2 -2.72 -10.58 14.67
CA ASN A 2 -3.34 -9.42 15.30
C ASN A 2 -2.23 -8.45 15.66
N LEU A 3 -1.93 -7.53 14.74
CA LEU A 3 -1.09 -6.38 15.03
C LEU A 3 -1.96 -5.36 15.74
N GLU A 4 -1.73 -5.17 17.03
CA GLU A 4 -2.44 -4.19 17.84
C GLU A 4 -1.42 -3.33 18.59
N ILE A 5 -1.71 -2.03 18.70
CA ILE A 5 -0.92 -1.08 19.47
C ILE A 5 -1.70 -0.77 20.74
N THR A 6 -1.25 -1.37 21.83
CA THR A 6 -1.81 -1.22 23.19
C THR A 6 -1.23 0.00 23.92
N GLY A 7 -0.16 0.61 23.40
CA GLY A 7 0.54 1.75 23.99
C GLY A 7 1.63 1.35 25.00
N THR A 8 1.66 0.09 25.42
CA THR A 8 2.64 -0.45 26.38
C THR A 8 3.91 -1.00 25.74
N GLU A 9 3.97 -1.03 24.41
CA GLU A 9 5.08 -1.62 23.68
C GLU A 9 6.39 -0.86 23.90
N THR A 10 7.49 -1.58 24.01
CA THR A 10 8.85 -1.04 23.96
C THR A 10 9.23 -0.66 22.52
N ALA A 11 10.25 0.20 22.37
CA ALA A 11 10.81 0.54 21.06
C ALA A 11 11.18 -0.71 20.23
N GLY A 12 11.81 -1.70 20.85
CA GLY A 12 12.20 -2.95 20.19
C GLY A 12 11.00 -3.78 19.71
N GLN A 13 9.89 -3.79 20.45
CA GLN A 13 8.65 -4.45 20.02
C GLN A 13 8.02 -3.75 18.82
N LEU A 14 7.95 -2.41 18.84
CA LEU A 14 7.43 -1.63 17.72
C LEU A 14 8.27 -1.80 16.45
N ILE A 15 9.60 -1.84 16.59
CA ILE A 15 10.52 -2.12 15.46
C ILE A 15 10.27 -3.51 14.89
N LYS A 16 10.09 -4.54 15.73
CA LYS A 16 9.72 -5.88 15.27
C LYS A 16 8.37 -5.88 14.54
N GLN A 17 7.39 -5.12 15.03
CA GLN A 17 6.11 -4.97 14.34
C GLN A 17 6.29 -4.32 12.96
N LEU A 18 7.12 -3.27 12.84
CA LEU A 18 7.39 -2.63 11.55
C LEU A 18 8.03 -3.60 10.55
N VAL A 19 9.03 -4.38 10.98
CA VAL A 19 9.67 -5.39 10.15
C VAL A 19 8.67 -6.47 9.74
N ALA A 20 7.86 -6.97 10.68
CA ALA A 20 6.82 -7.96 10.40
C ALA A 20 5.78 -7.45 9.40
N LEU A 21 5.32 -6.20 9.58
CA LEU A 21 4.38 -5.52 8.69
C LEU A 21 4.94 -5.43 7.27
N ARG A 22 6.21 -5.05 7.10
CA ARG A 22 6.89 -5.03 5.79
C ARG A 22 6.92 -6.41 5.13
N HIS A 23 7.26 -7.46 5.88
CA HIS A 23 7.27 -8.81 5.32
C HIS A 23 5.87 -9.28 4.93
N PHE A 24 4.85 -8.92 5.72
CA PHE A 24 3.47 -9.24 5.40
C PHE A 24 2.99 -8.50 4.15
N ALA A 25 3.30 -7.20 4.02
CA ALA A 25 3.04 -6.40 2.82
C ALA A 25 3.64 -7.04 1.55
N ARG A 26 4.92 -7.46 1.61
CA ARG A 26 5.54 -8.19 0.49
C ARG A 26 4.82 -9.49 0.14
N ARG A 27 4.34 -10.24 1.14
CA ARG A 27 3.61 -11.49 0.90
C ARG A 27 2.28 -11.23 0.21
N VAL A 28 1.56 -10.18 0.61
CA VAL A 28 0.31 -9.76 -0.03
C VAL A 28 0.55 -9.39 -1.49
N ILE A 29 1.53 -8.53 -1.77
CA ILE A 29 1.85 -8.09 -3.13
C ILE A 29 2.25 -9.29 -4.01
N ARG A 30 3.12 -10.19 -3.52
CA ARG A 30 3.47 -11.43 -4.25
C ARG A 30 2.26 -12.33 -4.51
N GLY A 31 1.31 -12.37 -3.57
CA GLY A 31 0.06 -13.12 -3.73
C GLY A 31 -0.79 -12.55 -4.86
N LEU A 32 -0.90 -11.22 -4.95
CA LEU A 32 -1.59 -10.54 -6.05
C LEU A 32 -0.92 -10.83 -7.39
N ASP A 33 0.42 -10.74 -7.47
CA ASP A 33 1.17 -11.06 -8.69
C ASP A 33 1.02 -12.53 -9.11
N ALA A 34 0.90 -13.45 -8.16
CA ALA A 34 0.66 -14.87 -8.44
C ALA A 34 -0.76 -15.09 -8.96
N ASN A 35 -1.76 -14.48 -8.34
CA ASN A 35 -3.15 -14.53 -8.79
C ASN A 35 -3.32 -13.97 -10.20
N HIS A 36 -2.67 -12.85 -10.53
CA HIS A 36 -2.71 -12.27 -11.87
C HIS A 36 -2.17 -13.24 -12.95
N ARG A 37 -1.09 -13.96 -12.64
CA ARG A 37 -0.54 -15.01 -13.51
C ARG A 37 -1.49 -16.19 -13.67
N HIS A 38 -2.09 -16.67 -12.58
CA HIS A 38 -3.07 -17.76 -12.63
C HIS A 38 -4.34 -17.36 -13.39
N ARG A 39 -4.84 -16.13 -13.19
CA ARG A 39 -5.98 -15.58 -13.93
C ARG A 39 -5.75 -15.67 -15.43
N THR A 40 -4.60 -15.18 -15.89
CA THR A 40 -4.24 -15.22 -17.32
C THR A 40 -4.27 -16.64 -17.88
N HIS A 41 -3.84 -17.63 -17.10
CA HIS A 41 -3.94 -19.04 -17.49
C HIS A 41 -5.39 -19.51 -17.61
N PHE A 42 -6.22 -19.29 -16.58
CA PHE A 42 -7.60 -19.76 -16.58
C PHE A 42 -8.52 -18.99 -17.55
N GLU A 43 -8.24 -17.73 -17.83
CA GLU A 43 -8.91 -16.98 -18.91
C GLU A 43 -8.66 -17.65 -20.26
N ARG A 44 -7.40 -18.04 -20.54
CA ARG A 44 -7.07 -18.81 -21.76
C ARG A 44 -7.75 -20.18 -21.79
N CYS A 45 -7.85 -20.87 -20.65
CA CYS A 45 -8.56 -22.15 -20.57
C CYS A 45 -10.07 -21.98 -20.83
N ARG A 46 -10.69 -20.92 -20.31
CA ARG A 46 -12.09 -20.57 -20.56
C ARG A 46 -12.33 -20.27 -22.04
N ASP A 47 -11.46 -19.47 -22.65
CA ASP A 47 -11.62 -19.00 -24.02
C ASP A 47 -11.37 -20.10 -25.06
N ASN A 48 -10.50 -21.07 -24.74
CA ASN A 48 -10.18 -22.22 -25.60
C ASN A 48 -10.90 -23.52 -25.18
N ALA A 49 -11.93 -23.44 -24.34
CA ALA A 49 -12.60 -24.63 -23.82
C ALA A 49 -13.28 -25.44 -24.95
N ALA A 50 -12.96 -26.74 -25.03
CA ALA A 50 -13.52 -27.64 -26.04
C ALA A 50 -14.98 -28.05 -25.74
N ASP A 51 -15.39 -27.98 -24.47
CA ASP A 51 -16.72 -28.33 -24.02
C ASP A 51 -17.19 -27.46 -22.85
N GLY A 52 -18.46 -27.64 -22.47
CA GLY A 52 -19.09 -26.90 -21.37
C GLY A 52 -18.54 -27.24 -19.99
N ALA A 53 -18.02 -28.45 -19.76
CA ALA A 53 -17.48 -28.86 -18.47
C ALA A 53 -16.12 -28.19 -18.21
N MET A 54 -15.25 -28.15 -19.21
CA MET A 54 -13.98 -27.44 -19.17
C MET A 54 -14.20 -25.93 -18.96
N LYS A 55 -15.18 -25.35 -19.67
CA LYS A 55 -15.54 -23.94 -19.49
C LYS A 55 -16.05 -23.65 -18.06
N ALA A 56 -16.91 -24.51 -17.52
CA ALA A 56 -17.44 -24.36 -16.17
C ALA A 56 -16.34 -24.45 -15.10
N SER A 57 -15.40 -25.39 -15.25
CA SER A 57 -14.24 -25.53 -14.36
C SER A 57 -13.36 -24.28 -14.38
N ALA A 58 -13.00 -23.77 -15.56
CA ALA A 58 -12.21 -22.55 -15.68
C ALA A 58 -12.92 -21.33 -15.07
N MET A 59 -14.25 -21.24 -15.20
CA MET A 59 -15.03 -20.16 -14.57
C MET A 59 -15.07 -20.27 -13.04
N ALA A 60 -15.14 -21.48 -12.48
CA ALA A 60 -15.09 -21.68 -11.04
C ALA A 60 -13.73 -21.24 -10.45
N GLU A 61 -12.63 -21.63 -11.10
CA GLU A 61 -11.27 -21.21 -10.70
C GLU A 61 -11.09 -19.68 -10.79
N LEU A 62 -11.63 -19.04 -11.84
CA LEU A 62 -11.61 -17.58 -11.96
C LEU A 62 -12.38 -16.89 -10.83
N ALA A 63 -13.52 -17.45 -10.42
CA ALA A 63 -14.29 -16.92 -9.29
C ALA A 63 -13.54 -17.07 -7.96
N GLU A 64 -12.84 -18.18 -7.72
CA GLU A 64 -11.98 -18.34 -6.55
C GLU A 64 -10.80 -17.35 -6.56
N ILE A 65 -10.23 -17.08 -7.74
CA ILE A 65 -9.18 -16.07 -7.89
C ILE A 65 -9.73 -14.68 -7.56
N ASP A 66 -10.93 -14.31 -8.04
CA ASP A 66 -11.58 -13.04 -7.73
C ASP A 66 -11.74 -12.84 -6.21
N GLU A 67 -12.21 -13.87 -5.49
CA GLU A 67 -12.38 -13.84 -4.03
C GLU A 67 -11.04 -13.67 -3.31
N ARG A 68 -10.01 -14.44 -3.72
CA ARG A 68 -8.66 -14.33 -3.13
C ARG A 68 -8.04 -12.97 -3.39
N GLU A 69 -8.19 -12.42 -4.60
CA GLU A 69 -7.70 -11.07 -4.93
C GLU A 69 -8.40 -10.01 -4.08
N LEU A 70 -9.71 -10.12 -3.88
CA LEU A 70 -10.46 -9.20 -3.00
C LEU A 70 -9.89 -9.23 -1.57
N MET A 71 -9.68 -10.42 -1.00
CA MET A 71 -9.12 -10.57 0.34
C MET A 71 -7.70 -9.99 0.45
N LEU A 72 -6.85 -10.21 -0.56
CA LEU A 72 -5.49 -9.68 -0.58
C LEU A 72 -5.48 -8.14 -0.72
N ARG A 73 -6.35 -7.57 -1.56
CA ARG A 73 -6.50 -6.10 -1.68
C ARG A 73 -7.04 -5.47 -0.40
N SER A 74 -7.93 -6.14 0.33
CA SER A 74 -8.36 -5.69 1.65
C SER A 74 -7.19 -5.68 2.64
N ALA A 75 -6.39 -6.74 2.67
CA ALA A 75 -5.22 -6.82 3.53
C ALA A 75 -4.18 -5.73 3.21
N GLU A 76 -3.98 -5.41 1.93
CA GLU A 76 -3.11 -4.32 1.49
C GLU A 76 -3.53 -2.96 2.06
N VAL A 77 -4.83 -2.66 2.03
CA VAL A 77 -5.40 -1.45 2.64
C VAL A 77 -5.24 -1.47 4.16
N GLU A 78 -5.56 -2.57 4.82
CA GLU A 78 -5.45 -2.71 6.28
C GLU A 78 -4.01 -2.46 6.78
N ILE A 79 -3.02 -2.97 6.05
CA ILE A 79 -1.61 -2.69 6.31
C ILE A 79 -1.32 -1.19 6.23
N GLY A 80 -1.81 -0.53 5.18
CA GLY A 80 -1.62 0.91 4.98
C GLY A 80 -2.26 1.77 6.07
N LEU A 81 -3.46 1.38 6.53
CA LEU A 81 -4.16 2.03 7.64
C LEU A 81 -3.43 1.83 8.98
N TYR A 82 -2.91 0.62 9.23
CA TYR A 82 -2.17 0.32 10.46
C TYR A 82 -0.80 1.00 10.53
N LEU A 83 -0.17 1.28 9.37
CA LEU A 83 1.16 1.86 9.32
C LEU A 83 1.26 3.23 10.01
N LEU A 84 0.26 4.10 9.86
CA LEU A 84 0.32 5.46 10.44
C LEU A 84 0.33 5.44 11.98
N PRO A 85 -0.61 4.76 12.68
CA PRO A 85 -0.52 4.59 14.13
C PRO A 85 0.79 3.95 14.59
N LEU A 86 1.33 3.00 13.83
CA LEU A 86 2.62 2.39 14.15
C LEU A 86 3.77 3.39 14.04
N CYS A 87 3.79 4.21 12.99
CA CYS A 87 4.77 5.29 12.82
C CYS A 87 4.68 6.31 13.97
N ASP A 88 3.48 6.70 14.39
CA ASP A 88 3.30 7.62 15.52
C ASP A 88 3.82 7.03 16.84
N ALA A 89 3.59 5.73 17.08
CA ALA A 89 4.12 5.04 18.24
C ALA A 89 5.66 4.92 18.20
N LEU A 90 6.22 4.66 17.01
CA LEU A 90 7.66 4.60 16.77
C LEU A 90 8.33 5.95 17.00
N ASP A 91 7.76 7.04 16.47
CA ASP A 91 8.30 8.40 16.61
C ASP A 91 8.42 8.85 18.07
N ARG A 92 7.67 8.24 18.99
CA ARG A 92 7.73 8.52 20.44
C ARG A 92 8.77 7.69 21.19
N LYS A 93 9.17 6.53 20.67
CA LYS A 93 9.93 5.52 21.45
C LYS A 93 11.20 5.02 20.76
N ALA A 94 11.18 4.88 19.44
CA ALA A 94 12.29 4.36 18.65
C ALA A 94 13.19 5.48 18.14
N THR A 95 14.49 5.18 17.99
CA THR A 95 15.42 6.12 17.37
C THR A 95 15.30 6.06 15.85
N ARG A 96 15.62 7.17 15.19
CA ARG A 96 15.64 7.23 13.72
C ARG A 96 16.58 6.20 13.09
N ALA A 97 17.70 5.90 13.74
CA ALA A 97 18.63 4.86 13.30
C ALA A 97 17.97 3.47 13.29
N GLN A 98 17.24 3.11 14.35
CA GLN A 98 16.50 1.86 14.42
C GLN A 98 15.44 1.76 13.31
N ILE A 99 14.77 2.87 12.99
CA ILE A 99 13.78 2.92 11.91
C ILE A 99 14.46 2.69 10.55
N PHE A 100 15.58 3.38 10.26
CA PHE A 100 16.34 3.16 9.02
C PHE A 100 16.79 1.71 8.85
N ASP A 101 17.27 1.08 9.92
CA ASP A 101 17.65 -0.34 9.89
C ASP A 101 16.43 -1.22 9.64
N ALA A 102 15.32 -0.95 10.32
CA ALA A 102 14.07 -1.70 10.17
C ALA A 102 13.52 -1.65 8.75
N ILE A 103 13.57 -0.48 8.09
CA ILE A 103 13.12 -0.31 6.70
C ILE A 103 14.22 -0.59 5.67
N ASN A 104 15.39 -1.07 6.09
CA ASN A 104 16.52 -1.44 5.23
C ASN A 104 17.00 -0.29 4.32
N THR A 105 17.23 0.87 4.93
CA THR A 105 17.73 2.06 4.22
C THR A 105 19.25 2.04 4.06
N ASN A 106 19.73 2.33 2.85
CA ASN A 106 21.16 2.45 2.55
C ASN A 106 21.79 3.56 3.40
N PRO A 107 22.97 3.34 4.04
CA PRO A 107 23.67 4.39 4.77
C PRO A 107 23.81 5.72 4.04
N ALA A 108 24.06 5.70 2.71
CA ALA A 108 24.20 6.91 1.90
C ALA A 108 22.90 7.73 1.81
N ASP A 109 21.75 7.07 1.93
CA ASP A 109 20.43 7.71 1.84
C ASP A 109 19.92 8.20 3.20
N ARG A 110 20.65 7.94 4.30
CA ARG A 110 20.21 8.32 5.67
C ARG A 110 20.45 9.80 6.01
N ASP A 111 21.29 10.49 5.25
CA ASP A 111 21.70 11.87 5.54
C ASP A 111 21.80 12.75 4.29
N THR A 112 20.76 12.68 3.45
CA THR A 112 20.59 13.60 2.32
C THR A 112 19.90 14.89 2.77
N ASP A 113 19.99 15.95 1.97
CA ASP A 113 19.31 17.22 2.28
C ASP A 113 17.79 17.06 2.39
N LEU A 114 17.20 16.16 1.60
CA LEU A 114 15.78 15.83 1.69
C LEU A 114 15.44 15.13 3.02
N VAL A 115 16.31 14.25 3.50
CA VAL A 115 16.11 13.57 4.79
C VAL A 115 16.27 14.55 5.95
N ARG A 116 17.23 15.47 5.87
CA ARG A 116 17.39 16.54 6.86
C ARG A 116 16.16 17.46 6.90
N LYS A 117 15.58 17.77 5.73
CA LYS A 117 14.44 18.68 5.61
C LYS A 117 13.09 18.03 5.97
N TYR A 118 12.87 16.78 5.56
CA TYR A 118 11.55 16.13 5.65
C TYR A 118 11.53 14.86 6.51
N GLY A 119 12.68 14.33 6.90
CA GLY A 119 12.83 13.01 7.56
C GLY A 119 12.73 13.02 9.09
N GLU A 120 11.97 13.97 9.67
CA GLU A 120 11.75 14.03 11.12
C GLU A 120 10.86 12.87 11.62
N LYS A 121 9.87 12.47 10.80
CA LYS A 121 8.84 11.48 11.18
C LYS A 121 8.98 10.19 10.39
N SER A 122 8.71 9.06 11.03
CA SER A 122 8.84 7.72 10.43
C SER A 122 8.00 7.56 9.17
N HIS A 123 6.75 8.04 9.19
CA HIS A 123 5.86 7.96 8.02
C HIS A 123 6.41 8.75 6.83
N ARG A 124 7.16 9.85 7.06
CA ARG A 124 7.79 10.62 5.98
C ARG A 124 8.98 9.89 5.39
N LEU A 125 9.76 9.18 6.20
CA LEU A 125 10.86 8.33 5.71
C LEU A 125 10.33 7.24 4.76
N ILE A 126 9.20 6.64 5.10
CA ILE A 126 8.61 5.53 4.35
C ILE A 126 7.78 6.03 3.16
N CYS A 127 6.79 6.87 3.39
CA CYS A 127 5.77 7.21 2.38
C CYS A 127 6.17 8.37 1.47
N VAL A 128 6.92 9.35 1.98
CA VAL A 128 7.28 10.56 1.23
C VAL A 128 8.66 10.44 0.61
N LEU A 129 9.68 10.12 1.41
CA LEU A 129 11.06 9.98 0.96
C LEU A 129 11.34 8.61 0.33
N ALA A 130 10.42 7.66 0.46
CA ALA A 130 10.48 6.37 -0.22
C ALA A 130 11.78 5.59 0.08
N LEU A 131 12.27 5.65 1.31
CA LEU A 131 13.59 5.10 1.69
C LEU A 131 13.60 3.61 1.98
N GLU A 132 12.42 2.98 1.93
CA GLU A 132 12.25 1.56 2.18
C GLU A 132 13.04 0.71 1.18
N ASN A 133 13.87 -0.21 1.70
CA ASN A 133 14.73 -1.13 0.96
C ASN A 133 15.73 -0.48 -0.02
N SER A 134 15.99 0.82 0.10
CA SER A 134 17.02 1.49 -0.71
C SER A 134 18.42 0.84 -0.62
N ALA A 135 18.72 0.06 0.44
CA ALA A 135 19.96 -0.72 0.53
C ALA A 135 20.03 -1.93 -0.42
N SER A 136 18.89 -2.42 -0.90
CA SER A 136 18.78 -3.66 -1.68
C SER A 136 18.16 -3.46 -3.06
N THR A 137 17.77 -2.24 -3.41
CA THR A 137 17.06 -1.91 -4.65
C THR A 137 17.92 -0.96 -5.48
N ARG A 138 18.09 -1.25 -6.78
CA ARG A 138 18.76 -0.33 -7.71
C ARG A 138 17.86 0.88 -8.00
N LYS A 139 18.43 2.05 -8.31
CA LYS A 139 17.67 3.31 -8.44
C LYS A 139 16.52 3.28 -9.46
N ASP A 140 16.63 2.42 -10.47
CA ASP A 140 15.65 2.16 -11.52
C ASP A 140 14.44 1.32 -11.07
N GLU A 141 14.55 0.59 -9.95
CA GLU A 141 13.50 -0.29 -9.42
C GLU A 141 12.68 0.38 -8.28
N TRP A 142 12.86 1.68 -8.05
CA TRP A 142 12.26 2.43 -6.93
C TRP A 142 10.73 2.57 -7.03
N THR A 143 10.15 2.27 -8.18
CA THR A 143 8.69 2.32 -8.39
C THR A 143 8.02 0.96 -8.23
N GLU A 144 8.77 -0.13 -8.03
CA GLU A 144 8.18 -1.45 -7.89
C GLU A 144 7.55 -1.63 -6.50
N PRO A 145 6.27 -2.07 -6.41
CA PRO A 145 5.61 -2.32 -5.12
C PRO A 145 6.38 -3.27 -4.20
N LEU A 146 7.12 -4.24 -4.76
CA LEU A 146 7.92 -5.18 -3.99
C LEU A 146 9.17 -4.54 -3.33
N SER A 147 9.68 -3.47 -3.94
CA SER A 147 10.78 -2.68 -3.42
C SER A 147 10.32 -1.75 -2.30
N GLN A 148 9.10 -1.21 -2.36
CA GLN A 148 8.57 -0.26 -1.38
C GLN A 148 7.17 -0.67 -0.88
N PRO A 149 7.04 -1.86 -0.27
CA PRO A 149 5.75 -2.48 0.02
C PRO A 149 4.92 -1.71 1.05
N LEU A 150 5.54 -1.11 2.08
CA LEU A 150 4.80 -0.33 3.08
C LEU A 150 4.27 0.98 2.47
N LYS A 151 5.09 1.66 1.67
CA LYS A 151 4.66 2.84 0.92
C LYS A 151 3.52 2.49 -0.03
N TRP A 152 3.62 1.38 -0.75
CA TRP A 152 2.56 0.92 -1.66
C TRP A 152 1.24 0.68 -0.91
N CYS A 153 1.26 -0.10 0.18
CA CYS A 153 0.09 -0.33 1.02
C CYS A 153 -0.52 0.98 1.56
N HIS A 154 0.33 1.93 1.99
CA HIS A 154 -0.13 3.25 2.41
C HIS A 154 -0.81 4.01 1.28
N THR A 155 -0.24 4.01 0.07
CA THR A 155 -0.87 4.63 -1.11
C THR A 155 -2.23 4.02 -1.40
N MET A 156 -2.37 2.69 -1.32
CA MET A 156 -3.66 2.02 -1.54
C MET A 156 -4.70 2.39 -0.47
N ALA A 157 -4.28 2.45 0.80
CA ALA A 157 -5.14 2.92 1.89
C ALA A 157 -5.57 4.38 1.68
N PHE A 158 -4.65 5.25 1.27
CA PHE A 158 -4.92 6.65 0.95
C PHE A 158 -5.91 6.79 -0.23
N MET A 159 -5.71 6.03 -1.31
CA MET A 159 -6.61 6.02 -2.47
C MET A 159 -8.02 5.51 -2.12
N ARG A 160 -8.11 4.49 -1.26
CA ARG A 160 -9.40 4.04 -0.72
C ARG A 160 -10.07 5.16 0.07
N GLU A 161 -9.35 5.79 0.99
CA GLU A 161 -9.92 6.86 1.83
C GLU A 161 -10.41 8.04 1.00
N MET A 162 -9.66 8.47 -0.03
CA MET A 162 -10.12 9.47 -1.00
C MET A 162 -11.41 9.05 -1.70
N THR A 163 -11.60 7.76 -1.96
CA THR A 163 -12.81 7.28 -2.64
C THR A 163 -13.99 7.18 -1.67
N THR A 164 -13.77 6.75 -0.43
CA THR A 164 -14.85 6.46 0.52
C THR A 164 -15.25 7.67 1.38
N ASN A 165 -14.36 8.66 1.58
CA ASN A 165 -14.57 9.80 2.46
C ASN A 165 -14.60 11.13 1.69
N ALA A 166 -15.81 11.67 1.45
CA ALA A 166 -16.00 12.91 0.69
C ALA A 166 -15.31 14.14 1.29
N LYS A 167 -15.18 14.23 2.62
CA LYS A 167 -14.46 15.36 3.23
C LYS A 167 -12.98 15.31 2.86
N PHE A 168 -12.41 14.11 2.88
CA PHE A 168 -11.02 13.90 2.53
C PHE A 168 -10.80 14.08 1.02
N ASP A 169 -11.67 13.52 0.17
CA ASP A 169 -11.64 13.69 -1.29
C ASP A 169 -11.65 15.17 -1.69
N ARG A 170 -12.57 15.96 -1.11
CA ARG A 170 -12.64 17.40 -1.34
C ARG A 170 -11.38 18.11 -0.88
N ALA A 171 -10.89 17.83 0.33
CA ALA A 171 -9.69 18.48 0.84
C ALA A 171 -8.47 18.22 -0.07
N ILE A 172 -8.30 17.00 -0.56
CA ILE A 172 -7.22 16.67 -1.51
C ILE A 172 -7.43 17.38 -2.85
N HIS A 173 -8.66 17.43 -3.36
CA HIS A 173 -8.96 18.18 -4.58
C HIS A 173 -8.59 19.65 -4.44
N ASP A 174 -9.04 20.32 -3.37
CA ASP A 174 -8.82 21.75 -3.18
C ASP A 174 -7.32 22.07 -3.05
N GLU A 175 -6.57 21.27 -2.28
CA GLU A 175 -5.11 21.41 -2.14
C GLU A 175 -4.37 21.16 -3.46
N ALA A 176 -4.74 20.11 -4.20
CA ALA A 176 -4.15 19.84 -5.51
C ALA A 176 -4.48 20.95 -6.51
N ASN A 177 -5.71 21.46 -6.49
CA ASN A 177 -6.12 22.53 -7.37
C ASN A 177 -5.39 23.83 -7.04
N GLU A 178 -5.15 24.14 -5.77
CA GLU A 178 -4.29 25.26 -5.37
C GLU A 178 -2.86 25.08 -5.89
N PHE A 179 -2.24 23.92 -5.65
CA PHE A 179 -0.87 23.64 -6.07
C PHE A 179 -0.68 23.70 -7.59
N PHE A 180 -1.64 23.20 -8.35
CA PHE A 180 -1.60 23.18 -9.82
C PHE A 180 -2.29 24.41 -10.46
N GLY A 181 -2.58 25.46 -9.69
CA GLY A 181 -3.04 26.75 -10.22
C GLY A 181 -4.44 26.72 -10.86
N GLY A 182 -5.36 25.91 -10.32
CA GLY A 182 -6.74 25.80 -10.78
C GLY A 182 -6.97 24.75 -11.87
N ALA A 183 -5.97 23.92 -12.19
CA ALA A 183 -6.01 22.99 -13.32
C ALA A 183 -7.15 21.94 -13.28
N PHE A 184 -7.70 21.64 -12.10
CA PHE A 184 -8.74 20.61 -11.93
C PHE A 184 -10.16 21.18 -11.88
N GLY A 185 -10.32 22.50 -11.84
CA GLY A 185 -11.63 23.16 -11.88
C GLY A 185 -12.41 23.05 -10.56
N GLU A 186 -13.74 23.02 -10.63
CA GLU A 186 -14.61 22.88 -9.46
C GLU A 186 -14.72 21.42 -9.00
N TYR A 187 -14.68 21.20 -7.69
CA TYR A 187 -14.86 19.87 -7.10
C TYR A 187 -16.23 19.28 -7.47
N ARG A 188 -16.23 18.07 -8.03
CA ARG A 188 -17.44 17.28 -8.29
C ARG A 188 -17.45 16.07 -7.36
N GLU A 189 -18.45 15.99 -6.50
CA GLU A 189 -18.60 14.86 -5.58
C GLU A 189 -18.92 13.58 -6.35
N ARG A 190 -18.24 12.48 -5.99
CA ARG A 190 -18.49 11.17 -6.59
C ARG A 190 -19.86 10.63 -6.15
N PRO A 191 -20.66 10.05 -7.07
CA PRO A 191 -21.91 9.38 -6.72
C PRO A 191 -21.72 8.31 -5.64
N LEU A 192 -22.73 8.12 -4.78
CA LEU A 192 -22.66 7.15 -3.67
C LEU A 192 -22.30 5.73 -4.13
N MET A 193 -22.81 5.29 -5.29
CA MET A 193 -22.50 3.97 -5.85
C MET A 193 -21.02 3.83 -6.22
N GLU A 194 -20.40 4.87 -6.76
CA GLU A 194 -18.97 4.88 -7.06
C GLU A 194 -18.14 4.82 -5.77
N ARG A 195 -18.59 5.51 -4.71
CA ARG A 195 -17.93 5.51 -3.40
C ARG A 195 -18.01 4.15 -2.69
N LEU A 196 -19.11 3.43 -2.86
CA LEU A 196 -19.33 2.12 -2.23
C LEU A 196 -18.75 0.95 -3.04
N ALA A 197 -18.83 1.00 -4.37
CA ALA A 197 -18.43 -0.11 -5.24
C ALA A 197 -17.03 0.06 -5.86
N GLY A 198 -16.42 1.25 -5.75
CA GLY A 198 -15.09 1.54 -6.32
C GLY A 198 -15.01 1.49 -7.85
N LYS A 199 -16.16 1.48 -8.53
CA LYS A 199 -16.27 1.58 -10.00
C LYS A 199 -17.20 2.73 -10.36
N ALA A 200 -16.78 3.55 -11.32
CA ALA A 200 -17.69 4.44 -12.03
C ALA A 200 -18.74 3.57 -12.75
N VAL A 201 -20.01 3.82 -12.47
CA VAL A 201 -21.15 3.23 -13.19
C VAL A 201 -21.47 4.11 -14.37
#